data_AF-A0A1R4I8F2-F1
#
_entry.id   AF-A0A1R4I8F2-F1
#
_cell.length_a   1.000
_cell.length_b   1.000
_cell.length_c   1.000
_cell.angle_alpha   90.00
_cell.angle_beta   90.00
_cell.angle_gamma   90.00
#
_symmetry.space_group_name_H-M   'P 1'
#
loop_
_entity.id
_entity.type
_entity.pdbx_description
1 polymer ?
#
loop_
_entity_poly.entity_id
_entity_poly.type
_entity_poly.pdbx_seq_one_letter_code
_entity_poly.pdbx_strand_id
1 'polypeptide(L)'
;MAQLTGFEADTLRQIITRTMEQVTAMETARSRVEDATQTLSAAAQAQAGTVLRQRLTEWQSEYSDIKNKLDLLNSQVQSLLSTRTSTDDTTVASATA
;
A
#
# COMPACT_ATOMS: atom_id res chain seq x y z
N MET A 1 -25.27 6.10 20.89
CA MET A 1 -25.28 6.15 19.42
C MET A 1 -23.93 5.64 18.93
N ALA A 2 -23.95 4.48 18.28
CA ALA A 2 -22.94 3.95 17.36
C ALA A 2 -21.44 4.01 17.75
N GLN A 3 -20.99 3.01 18.51
CA GLN A 3 -19.69 2.37 18.27
C GLN A 3 -19.71 1.73 16.86
N LEU A 4 -19.67 2.51 15.78
CA LEU A 4 -19.80 1.91 14.44
C LEU A 4 -18.47 1.47 13.82
N THR A 5 -17.31 1.93 14.29
CA THR A 5 -16.00 1.42 13.85
C THR A 5 -15.00 1.66 14.97
N GLY A 6 -14.27 0.64 15.42
CA GLY A 6 -13.32 0.74 16.54
C GLY A 6 -12.11 1.68 16.32
N PHE A 7 -12.08 2.45 15.24
CA PHE A 7 -10.99 3.34 14.87
C PHE A 7 -11.49 4.77 14.67
N GLU A 8 -10.88 5.74 15.37
CA GLU A 8 -11.15 7.18 15.21
C GLU A 8 -10.79 7.68 13.80
N ALA A 9 -11.46 8.73 13.32
CA ALA A 9 -11.25 9.29 11.99
C ALA A 9 -9.77 9.69 11.75
N ASP A 10 -9.12 10.23 12.78
CA ASP A 10 -7.70 10.54 12.74
C ASP A 10 -6.82 9.29 12.67
N THR A 11 -7.22 8.18 13.30
CA THR A 11 -6.53 6.89 13.16
C THR A 11 -6.63 6.37 11.73
N LEU A 12 -7.80 6.47 11.10
CA LEU A 12 -7.99 6.07 9.70
C LEU A 12 -7.14 6.92 8.75
N ARG A 13 -7.08 8.24 8.97
CA ARG A 13 -6.20 9.15 8.22
C ARG A 13 -4.73 8.78 8.39
N GLN A 14 -4.28 8.49 9.61
CA GLN A 14 -2.91 8.05 9.87
C GLN A 14 -2.58 6.73 9.17
N ILE A 15 -3.53 5.77 9.14
CA ILE A 15 -3.35 4.51 8.41
C ILE A 15 -3.17 4.80 6.92
N ILE A 16 -4.02 5.63 6.31
CA ILE A 16 -3.91 6.04 4.90
C ILE A 16 -2.52 6.64 4.62
N THR A 17 -2.09 7.62 5.43
CA THR A 17 -0.79 8.28 5.25
C THR A 17 0.36 7.29 5.33
N ARG A 18 0.40 6.45 6.37
CA ARG A 18 1.45 5.44 6.54
C ARG A 18 1.46 4.42 5.41
N THR A 19 0.29 4.00 4.92
CA THR A 19 0.19 3.09 3.78
C THR A 19 0.79 3.73 2.53
N MET A 20 0.52 5.01 2.26
CA MET A 20 1.12 5.73 1.13
C MET A 20 2.64 5.89 1.25
N GLU A 21 3.14 6.21 2.45
CA GLU A 21 4.58 6.29 2.73
C GLU A 21 5.28 4.96 2.47
N GLN A 22 4.68 3.84 2.92
CA GLN A 22 5.22 2.50 2.69
C GLN A 22 5.22 2.13 1.21
N VAL A 23 4.16 2.45 0.45
CA VAL A 23 4.14 2.25 -1.01
C VAL A 23 5.26 3.03 -1.70
N THR A 24 5.49 4.27 -1.29
CA THR A 24 6.56 5.12 -1.86
C THR A 24 7.96 4.56 -1.55
N ALA A 25 8.17 4.11 -0.31
CA ALA A 25 9.42 3.46 0.09
C ALA A 25 9.65 2.15 -0.67
N MET A 26 8.58 1.37 -0.88
CA MET A 26 8.59 0.15 -1.69
C MET A 26 8.94 0.43 -3.15
N GLU A 27 8.38 1.45 -3.79
CA GLU A 27 8.72 1.83 -5.17
C GLU A 27 10.19 2.24 -5.30
N THR A 28 10.70 2.98 -4.32
CA THR A 28 12.12 3.35 -4.28
C THR A 28 13.02 2.11 -4.13
N ALA A 29 12.66 1.17 -3.26
CA ALA A 29 13.39 -0.08 -3.09
C ALA A 29 13.35 -0.92 -4.38
N ARG A 30 12.22 -0.96 -5.07
CA ARG A 30 12.07 -1.62 -6.37
C ARG A 30 13.03 -1.10 -7.41
N SER A 31 13.06 0.22 -7.60
CA SER A 31 13.97 0.84 -8.57
C SER A 31 15.42 0.44 -8.28
N ARG A 32 15.84 0.46 -7.01
CA ARG A 32 17.20 0.06 -6.63
C ARG A 32 17.50 -1.41 -6.90
N VAL A 33 16.54 -2.32 -6.66
CA VAL A 33 16.69 -3.76 -6.91
C VAL A 33 16.77 -4.04 -8.42
N GLU A 34 15.96 -3.36 -9.22
CA GLU A 34 16.00 -3.46 -10.69
C GLU A 34 17.34 -2.96 -11.25
N ASP A 35 17.80 -1.78 -10.83
CA ASP A 35 19.08 -1.21 -11.26
C ASP A 35 20.28 -2.09 -10.87
N ALA A 36 20.29 -2.58 -9.62
CA ALA A 36 21.33 -3.48 -9.14
C ALA A 36 21.33 -4.80 -9.91
N THR A 37 20.15 -5.36 -10.19
CA THR A 37 20.03 -6.62 -10.94
C THR A 37 20.45 -6.46 -12.40
N GLN A 38 20.10 -5.35 -13.06
CA GLN A 38 20.57 -5.08 -14.42
C GLN A 38 22.10 -4.99 -14.47
N THR A 39 22.69 -4.24 -13.53
CA THR A 39 24.16 -4.11 -13.41
C THR A 39 24.84 -5.46 -13.15
N LEU A 40 24.31 -6.23 -12.19
CA LEU A 40 24.86 -7.53 -11.81
C LEU A 40 24.67 -8.58 -12.89
N SER A 41 23.53 -8.62 -13.58
CA SER A 41 23.28 -9.58 -14.65
C SER A 41 24.13 -9.30 -15.89
N ALA A 42 24.43 -8.04 -16.18
CA ALA A 42 25.37 -7.66 -17.23
C ALA A 42 26.82 -8.10 -16.88
N ALA A 43 27.20 -8.03 -15.61
CA ALA A 43 28.50 -8.49 -15.12
C ALA A 43 28.61 -10.01 -14.98
N ALA A 44 27.50 -10.70 -14.68
CA ALA A 44 27.45 -12.13 -14.42
C ALA A 44 27.33 -12.93 -15.74
N GLN A 45 28.46 -13.41 -16.26
CA GLN A 45 28.47 -14.31 -17.43
C GLN A 45 27.70 -15.61 -17.13
N ALA A 46 26.87 -16.04 -18.09
CA ALA A 46 26.17 -17.33 -18.16
C ALA A 46 25.05 -17.59 -17.11
N GLN A 47 25.28 -18.49 -16.16
CA GLN A 47 24.22 -19.13 -15.36
C GLN A 47 23.74 -18.26 -14.20
N ALA A 48 24.67 -17.54 -13.55
CA ALA A 48 24.37 -16.66 -12.43
C ALA A 48 23.44 -15.51 -12.84
N GLY A 49 23.66 -14.90 -14.02
CA GLY A 49 22.78 -13.85 -14.55
C GLY A 49 21.38 -14.34 -14.90
N THR A 50 21.22 -15.61 -15.28
CA THR A 50 19.89 -16.22 -15.52
C THR A 50 19.15 -16.48 -14.21
N VAL A 51 19.82 -17.02 -13.19
CA VAL A 51 19.24 -17.22 -11.85
C VAL A 51 18.86 -15.87 -11.23
N LEU A 52 19.71 -14.85 -11.34
CA LEU A 52 19.41 -13.51 -10.81
C LEU A 52 18.16 -12.90 -11.47
N ARG A 53 18.02 -13.05 -12.80
CA ARG A 53 16.83 -12.61 -13.53
C ARG A 53 15.57 -13.36 -13.09
N GLN A 54 15.65 -14.67 -12.89
CA GLN A 54 14.52 -15.46 -12.40
C GLN A 54 14.10 -15.01 -10.99
N ARG A 55 15.05 -14.81 -10.08
CA ARG A 55 14.78 -14.28 -8.74
C ARG A 55 14.19 -12.89 -8.76
N LEU A 56 14.63 -12.03 -9.69
CA LEU A 56 14.01 -10.71 -9.88
C LEU A 56 12.56 -10.84 -10.32
N THR A 57 12.24 -11.74 -11.25
CA THR A 57 10.85 -11.96 -11.70
C THR A 57 9.95 -12.46 -10.56
N GLU A 58 10.43 -13.42 -9.76
CA GLU A 58 9.72 -13.90 -8.56
C GLU A 58 9.48 -12.75 -7.57
N TRP A 59 10.54 -11.99 -7.26
CA TRP A 59 10.45 -10.84 -6.37
C TRP A 59 9.52 -9.74 -6.90
N GLN A 60 9.52 -9.46 -8.20
CA GLN A 60 8.59 -8.50 -8.84
C GLN A 60 7.13 -8.96 -8.73
N SER A 61 6.88 -10.27 -8.81
CA SER A 61 5.54 -10.83 -8.61
C SER A 61 5.06 -10.63 -7.18
N GLU A 62 5.90 -10.99 -6.20
CA GLU A 62 5.60 -10.78 -4.77
C GLU A 62 5.41 -9.29 -4.43
N TYR A 63 6.26 -8.43 -5.00
CA TYR A 63 6.13 -6.98 -4.90
C TYR A 63 4.77 -6.50 -5.39
N SER A 64 4.32 -6.97 -6.57
CA SER A 64 3.04 -6.58 -7.13
C SER A 64 1.87 -7.01 -6.25
N ASP A 65 1.94 -8.20 -5.65
CA ASP A 65 0.92 -8.69 -4.72
C ASP A 65 0.85 -7.83 -3.45
N ILE A 66 2.00 -7.49 -2.86
CA ILE A 66 2.04 -6.61 -1.68
C ILE A 66 1.49 -5.22 -2.02
N LYS A 67 1.87 -4.64 -3.17
CA LYS A 67 1.33 -3.36 -3.63
C LYS A 67 -0.19 -3.41 -3.78
N ASN A 68 -0.73 -4.45 -4.41
CA ASN A 68 -2.17 -4.62 -4.57
C ASN A 68 -2.89 -4.72 -3.22
N LYS A 69 -2.31 -5.42 -2.24
CA LYS A 69 -2.85 -5.51 -0.88
C LYS A 69 -2.85 -4.16 -0.16
N LEU A 70 -1.79 -3.36 -0.32
CA LEU A 70 -1.71 -2.01 0.26
C LEU A 70 -2.70 -1.05 -0.42
N ASP A 71 -2.86 -1.12 -1.73
CA ASP A 71 -3.83 -0.34 -2.49
C ASP A 71 -5.28 -0.69 -2.06
N LEU A 72 -5.57 -1.99 -1.89
CA LEU A 72 -6.86 -2.46 -1.37
C LEU A 72 -7.11 -1.97 0.06
N LEU A 73 -6.12 -2.07 0.95
CA LEU A 73 -6.22 -1.57 2.32
C LEU A 73 -6.54 -0.06 2.32
N ASN A 74 -5.83 0.72 1.51
CA ASN A 74 -6.04 2.16 1.41
C ASN A 74 -7.47 2.48 0.93
N SER A 75 -7.95 1.78 -0.10
CA SER A 75 -9.32 1.93 -0.60
C SER A 75 -10.39 1.59 0.45
N GLN A 76 -10.20 0.50 1.20
CA GLN A 76 -11.11 0.09 2.27
C GLN A 76 -11.13 1.11 3.42
N VAL A 77 -9.96 1.63 3.83
CA VAL A 77 -9.86 2.63 4.89
C VAL A 77 -10.46 3.98 4.46
N GLN A 78 -10.28 4.39 3.20
CA GLN A 78 -10.93 5.58 2.65
C GLN A 78 -12.46 5.42 2.61
N SER A 79 -12.96 4.27 2.18
CA SER A 79 -14.40 3.96 2.22
C SER A 79 -14.95 4.05 3.64
N LEU A 80 -14.23 3.47 4.62
CA LEU A 80 -14.62 3.52 6.03
C LEU A 80 -14.67 4.94 6.59
N LEU A 81 -13.67 5.77 6.25
CA LEU A 81 -13.62 7.18 6.64
C LEU A 81 -14.78 7.97 6.03
N SER A 82 -15.11 7.72 4.77
CA SER A 82 -16.25 8.36 4.10
C SER A 82 -17.57 7.98 4.76
N THR A 83 -17.81 6.69 5.00
CA THR A 83 -19.04 6.22 5.67
C THR A 83 -19.18 6.83 7.06
N ARG A 84 -18.08 6.90 7.83
CA ARG A 84 -18.08 7.53 9.15
C ARG A 84 -18.44 9.01 9.07
N THR A 85 -17.76 9.76 8.21
CA THR A 85 -18.00 11.21 8.07
C THR A 85 -19.46 11.49 7.69
N SER A 86 -20.03 10.73 6.75
CA SER A 86 -21.44 10.85 6.37
C SER A 86 -22.42 10.46 7.50
N THR A 87 -22.04 9.49 8.34
CA THR A 87 -22.84 9.08 9.52
C THR A 87 -22.80 10.14 10.63
N ASP A 88 -21.63 10.72 10.88
CA ASP A 88 -21.47 11.81 11.84
C ASP A 88 -22.27 13.05 11.39
N ASP A 89 -22.21 13.42 10.11
CA ASP A 89 -22.99 14.54 9.54
C ASP A 89 -24.51 14.32 9.63
N THR A 90 -25.00 13.11 9.35
CA THR A 90 -26.44 12.79 9.48
C THR A 90 -26.91 12.74 10.92
N THR A 91 -26.05 12.35 11.85
CA THR A 91 -26.36 12.38 13.29
C THR A 91 -26.44 13.81 13.81
N VAL A 92 -25.51 14.69 13.39
CA VAL A 92 -25.54 16.11 13.73
C VAL A 92 -26.78 16.79 13.14
N ALA A 93 -27.08 16.55 11.86
CA ALA A 93 -28.25 17.12 11.20
C ALA A 93 -29.58 16.69 11.87
N SER A 94 -29.68 15.44 12.30
CA SER A 94 -30.86 14.91 13.01
C SER A 94 -30.97 15.37 14.47
N ALA A 95 -29.86 15.81 15.08
CA ALA A 95 -29.84 16.34 16.45
C ALA A 95 -30.14 17.85 16.50
N THR A 96 -30.05 18.55 15.36
CA THR A 96 -30.37 19.98 15.22
C THR A 96 -31.73 20.28 14.58
N ALA A 97 -32.50 19.25 14.21
CA ALA A 97 -33.86 19.33 13.67
C ALA A 97 -34.91 19.06 14.76
#